data_AF-A0AAP7UJX7-F1
#
_entry.id   AF-A0AAP7UJX7-F1
#
_cell.length_a   1.000
_cell.length_b   1.000
_cell.length_c   1.000
_cell.angle_alpha   90.00
_cell.angle_beta   90.00
_cell.angle_gamma   90.00
#
_symmetry.space_group_name_H-M   'P 1'
#
loop_
_entity.id
_entity.type
_entity.pdbx_description
1 polymer ?
#
loop_
_entity_poly.entity_id
_entity_poly.type
_entity_poly.pdbx_seq_one_letter_code
_entity_poly.pdbx_strand_id
1 'polypeptide(L)'
;MEKLAIVLCIILIVQYGLSFIQIKYYRKSMDSLIDDYRGKQGYHLFSGMERRKVGPGAIALIIVDESYIIQKCHVLGGVSILSKFKEVPAYEGKHVGAVLDEHHMMKKTLKKRKKAPAVMQALSMAAEQALVSISKKNITNVN
;
A
#
# COMPACT_ATOMS: atom_id res chain seq x y z
N MET A 1 -29.86 5.67 33.23
CA MET A 1 -28.39 5.88 33.15
C MET A 1 -27.64 4.56 33.20
N GLU A 2 -27.87 3.70 34.20
CA GLU A 2 -27.15 2.42 34.39
C GLU A 2 -27.26 1.43 33.21
N LYS A 3 -28.45 1.29 32.62
CA LYS A 3 -28.66 0.38 31.47
C LYS A 3 -27.88 0.80 30.21
N LEU A 4 -27.65 2.10 30.02
CA LEU A 4 -26.86 2.61 28.88
C LEU A 4 -25.37 2.34 29.07
N ALA A 5 -24.87 2.45 30.31
CA ALA A 5 -23.47 2.15 30.63
C ALA A 5 -23.13 0.67 30.36
N ILE A 6 -24.03 -0.25 30.70
CA ILE A 6 -23.84 -1.69 30.46
C ILE A 6 -23.78 -1.98 28.95
N VAL A 7 -24.68 -1.39 28.16
CA VAL A 7 -24.69 -1.56 26.70
C VAL A 7 -23.41 -0.99 26.06
N LEU A 8 -22.94 0.16 26.53
CA LEU A 8 -21.68 0.76 26.07
C LEU A 8 -20.48 -0.13 26.38
N CYS A 9 -20.42 -0.73 27.57
CA CYS A 9 -19.35 -1.67 27.93
C CYS A 9 -19.34 -2.91 27.02
N ILE A 10 -20.51 -3.48 26.71
CA ILE A 10 -20.62 -4.62 25.80
C ILE A 10 -20.15 -4.24 24.39
N ILE A 11 -20.55 -3.06 23.89
CA ILE A 11 -20.10 -2.56 22.58
C ILE A 11 -18.58 -2.39 22.53
N LEU A 12 -17.97 -1.86 23.60
CA LEU A 12 -16.52 -1.69 23.68
C LEU A 12 -15.77 -3.04 23.67
N ILE A 13 -16.27 -4.05 24.39
CA ILE A 13 -15.68 -5.39 24.41
C ILE A 13 -15.76 -6.03 23.01
N VAL A 14 -16.91 -5.92 22.35
CA VAL A 14 -17.11 -6.45 20.99
C VAL A 14 -16.21 -5.72 19.99
N GLN A 15 -16.13 -4.38 20.05
CA GLN A 15 -15.23 -3.59 19.20
C GLN A 15 -13.77 -4.00 19.38
N TYR A 16 -13.34 -4.21 20.63
CA TYR A 16 -11.97 -4.60 20.93
C TYR A 16 -11.64 -5.99 20.36
N GLY A 17 -12.54 -6.97 20.54
CA GLY A 17 -12.38 -8.31 19.97
C GLY A 17 -12.32 -8.29 18.44
N LEU A 18 -13.18 -7.51 17.79
CA LEU A 18 -13.18 -7.35 16.34
C LEU A 18 -11.87 -6.72 15.83
N SER A 19 -11.37 -5.72 16.54
CA SER A 19 -10.10 -5.05 16.21
C SER A 19 -8.91 -6.02 16.29
N PHE A 20 -8.92 -6.92 17.27
CA PHE A 20 -7.89 -7.96 17.40
C PHE A 20 -7.90 -8.94 16.22
N ILE A 21 -9.09 -9.35 15.79
CA ILE A 21 -9.26 -10.19 14.60
C ILE A 21 -8.74 -9.44 13.37
N GLN A 22 -9.11 -8.16 13.18
CA GLN A 22 -8.65 -7.35 12.06
C GLN A 22 -7.12 -7.27 11.98
N ILE A 23 -6.44 -7.10 13.10
CA ILE A 23 -4.96 -7.07 13.17
C ILE A 23 -4.35 -8.42 12.75
N LYS A 24 -4.91 -9.54 13.21
CA LYS A 24 -4.41 -10.87 12.88
C LYS A 24 -4.56 -11.19 11.39
N TYR A 25 -5.68 -10.81 10.79
CA TYR A 25 -5.90 -10.94 9.35
C TYR A 25 -4.97 -10.05 8.54
N TYR A 26 -4.72 -8.81 8.98
CA TYR A 26 -3.78 -7.90 8.34
C TYR A 26 -2.36 -8.46 8.32
N ARG A 27 -1.87 -8.94 9.48
CA ARG A 27 -0.56 -9.57 9.60
C ARG A 27 -0.44 -10.80 8.70
N LYS A 28 -1.42 -11.71 8.73
CA LYS A 28 -1.38 -12.92 7.89
C LYS A 28 -1.36 -12.61 6.38
N SER A 29 -2.09 -11.58 5.96
CA SER A 29 -2.11 -11.17 4.55
C SER A 29 -0.87 -10.39 4.13
N MET A 30 -0.20 -9.69 5.04
CA MET A 30 1.12 -9.10 4.79
C MET A 30 2.21 -10.17 4.76
N ASP A 31 2.19 -11.09 5.73
CA ASP A 31 3.22 -12.11 5.86
C ASP A 31 3.24 -13.00 4.61
N SER A 32 2.09 -13.44 4.08
CA SER A 32 2.09 -14.25 2.85
C SER A 32 2.54 -13.49 1.59
N LEU A 33 2.51 -12.15 1.60
CA LEU A 33 2.96 -11.34 0.47
C LEU A 33 4.46 -11.06 0.55
N ILE A 34 4.97 -10.97 1.77
CA ILE A 34 6.37 -10.67 2.05
C ILE A 34 7.21 -11.94 2.01
N ASP A 35 6.65 -13.10 2.39
CA ASP A 35 7.38 -14.38 2.48
C ASP A 35 8.03 -14.77 1.14
N ASP A 36 7.34 -14.55 0.02
CA ASP A 36 7.85 -14.85 -1.34
C ASP A 36 9.11 -14.05 -1.73
N TYR A 37 9.35 -12.92 -1.05
CA TYR A 37 10.45 -11.99 -1.35
C TYR A 37 11.39 -11.77 -0.16
N ARG A 38 11.08 -12.35 1.01
CA ARG A 38 11.89 -12.26 2.22
C ARG A 38 13.17 -13.08 2.02
N GLY A 39 14.28 -12.40 1.77
CA GLY A 39 15.61 -13.03 1.68
C GLY A 39 16.23 -13.10 0.28
N LYS A 40 15.58 -12.57 -0.76
CA LYS A 40 16.24 -12.38 -2.07
C LYS A 40 17.11 -11.12 -2.04
N GLN A 41 18.42 -11.29 -2.21
CA GLN A 41 19.36 -10.17 -2.33
C GLN A 41 19.13 -9.41 -3.64
N GLY A 42 19.25 -8.08 -3.63
CA GLY A 42 19.04 -7.21 -4.80
C GLY A 42 17.61 -6.71 -5.01
N TYR A 43 16.62 -7.26 -4.30
CA TYR A 43 15.22 -6.83 -4.40
C TYR A 43 14.81 -6.01 -3.18
N HIS A 44 14.25 -4.83 -3.42
CA HIS A 44 13.79 -3.93 -2.38
C HIS A 44 12.26 -3.82 -2.40
N LEU A 45 11.64 -4.13 -1.26
CA LEU A 45 10.20 -4.02 -1.07
C LEU A 45 9.85 -2.59 -0.63
N PHE A 46 8.96 -1.95 -1.38
CA PHE A 46 8.40 -0.65 -1.02
C PHE A 46 6.89 -0.73 -0.95
N SER A 47 6.30 0.03 -0.03
CA SER A 47 4.86 0.04 0.18
C SER A 47 4.33 1.46 0.35
N GLY A 48 3.25 1.78 -0.33
CA GLY A 48 2.52 3.04 -0.15
C GLY A 48 1.11 2.78 0.33
N MET A 49 0.59 3.68 1.16
CA MET A 49 -0.75 3.57 1.72
C MET A 49 -1.48 4.91 1.61
N GLU A 50 -2.67 4.87 1.03
CA GLU A 50 -3.58 6.02 0.96
C GLU A 50 -4.76 5.79 1.91
N ARG A 51 -4.80 6.58 3.00
CA ARG A 51 -5.92 6.58 3.96
C ARG A 51 -6.86 7.75 3.66
N ARG A 52 -8.09 7.44 3.24
CA ARG A 52 -9.11 8.46 2.96
C ARG A 52 -10.03 8.67 4.16
N LYS A 53 -10.36 9.94 4.46
CA LYS A 53 -11.39 10.30 5.46
C LYS A 53 -12.79 9.84 5.06
N VAL A 54 -13.07 9.73 3.75
CA VAL A 54 -14.35 9.28 3.19
C VAL A 54 -14.05 8.39 1.97
N GLY A 55 -14.51 7.14 2.00
CA GLY A 55 -14.33 6.15 0.93
C GLY A 55 -13.21 5.13 1.17
N PRO A 56 -13.09 4.10 0.30
CA PRO A 56 -12.10 3.04 0.43
C PRO A 56 -10.67 3.56 0.35
N GLY A 57 -9.82 3.14 1.29
CA GLY A 57 -8.38 3.33 1.21
C GLY A 57 -7.72 2.30 0.29
N ALA A 58 -6.41 2.44 0.09
CA ALA A 58 -5.64 1.44 -0.64
C ALA A 58 -4.20 1.34 -0.12
N ILE A 59 -3.61 0.16 -0.33
CA ILE A 59 -2.21 -0.14 -0.06
C ILE A 59 -1.63 -0.70 -1.36
N ALA A 60 -0.48 -0.22 -1.79
CA ALA A 60 0.27 -0.78 -2.90
C ALA A 60 1.62 -1.26 -2.38
N LEU A 61 2.03 -2.44 -2.81
CA LEU A 61 3.37 -3.00 -2.61
C LEU A 61 4.01 -3.17 -3.98
N ILE A 62 5.26 -2.76 -4.08
CA ILE A 62 6.08 -2.95 -5.26
C ILE A 62 7.41 -3.54 -4.83
N ILE A 63 7.92 -4.45 -5.64
CA ILE A 63 9.26 -4.98 -5.51
C ILE A 63 10.08 -4.38 -6.64
N VAL A 64 11.14 -3.67 -6.26
CA VAL A 64 11.96 -2.89 -7.17
C VAL A 64 13.39 -3.41 -7.09
N ASP A 65 14.00 -3.59 -8.25
CA ASP A 65 15.41 -3.95 -8.41
C ASP A 65 16.30 -2.68 -8.28
N GLU A 66 17.61 -2.85 -8.13
CA GLU A 66 18.58 -1.75 -8.07
C GLU A 66 18.58 -0.88 -9.34
N SER A 67 18.12 -1.44 -10.47
CA SER A 67 17.89 -0.72 -11.73
C SER A 67 16.58 0.08 -11.77
N TYR A 68 15.91 0.27 -10.63
CA TYR A 68 14.63 1.00 -10.53
C TYR A 68 13.47 0.38 -11.34
N ILE A 69 13.59 -0.91 -11.71
CA ILE A 69 12.57 -1.66 -12.43
C ILE A 69 11.65 -2.38 -11.45
N ILE A 70 10.33 -2.22 -11.64
CA ILE A 70 9.31 -2.93 -10.88
C ILE A 70 9.25 -4.36 -11.38
N GLN A 71 9.58 -5.30 -10.51
CA GLN A 71 9.55 -6.72 -10.82
C GLN A 71 8.16 -7.29 -10.58
N LYS A 72 7.54 -6.88 -9.47
CA LYS A 72 6.23 -7.34 -9.03
C LYS A 72 5.44 -6.19 -8.41
N CYS A 73 4.14 -6.14 -8.69
CA CYS A 73 3.23 -5.11 -8.17
C CYS A 73 1.97 -5.75 -7.61
N HIS A 74 1.71 -5.53 -6.32
CA HIS A 74 0.52 -6.01 -5.63
C HIS A 74 -0.24 -4.83 -5.03
N VAL A 75 -1.54 -4.78 -5.26
CA VAL A 75 -2.39 -3.71 -4.71
C VAL A 75 -3.54 -4.30 -3.92
N LEU A 76 -3.86 -3.65 -2.81
CA LEU A 76 -5.04 -3.92 -2.00
C LEU A 76 -5.87 -2.64 -1.99
N GLY A 77 -7.03 -2.69 -2.64
CA GLY A 77 -7.98 -1.58 -2.69
C GLY A 77 -9.36 -2.01 -2.26
N GLY A 78 -10.00 -1.25 -1.38
CA GLY A 78 -11.36 -1.57 -0.93
C GLY A 78 -11.75 -0.93 0.40
N VAL A 79 -13.03 -1.09 0.75
CA VAL A 79 -13.62 -0.57 2.01
C VAL A 79 -13.38 -1.54 3.17
N SER A 80 -12.96 -2.79 2.88
CA SER A 80 -12.90 -3.89 3.83
C SER A 80 -11.47 -4.38 4.09
N ILE A 81 -11.16 -4.64 5.36
CA ILE A 81 -9.94 -5.34 5.84
C ILE A 81 -9.78 -6.73 5.19
N LEU A 82 -10.84 -7.29 4.60
CA LEU A 82 -10.85 -8.58 3.90
C LEU A 82 -10.41 -8.50 2.42
N SER A 83 -10.06 -7.31 1.93
CA SER A 83 -9.60 -7.16 0.54
C SER A 83 -8.26 -7.87 0.39
N LYS A 84 -8.17 -8.87 -0.49
CA LYS A 84 -6.91 -9.55 -0.79
C LYS A 84 -6.03 -8.65 -1.67
N PHE A 85 -4.72 -8.77 -1.51
CA PHE A 85 -3.78 -8.23 -2.48
C PHE A 85 -4.03 -8.88 -3.85
N LYS A 86 -4.20 -8.03 -4.85
CA LYS A 86 -4.32 -8.41 -6.26
C LYS A 86 -3.05 -8.02 -6.99
N GLU A 87 -2.53 -8.91 -7.80
CA GLU A 87 -1.42 -8.59 -8.68
C GLU A 87 -1.88 -7.62 -9.76
N VAL A 88 -1.06 -6.62 -10.05
CA VAL A 88 -1.29 -5.66 -11.13
C VAL A 88 -0.12 -5.76 -12.11
N PRO A 89 -0.16 -6.73 -13.03
CA PRO A 89 0.94 -6.97 -13.96
C PRO A 89 1.18 -5.79 -14.92
N ALA A 90 0.21 -4.87 -15.06
CA ALA A 90 0.33 -3.68 -15.90
C ALA A 90 1.48 -2.73 -15.52
N TYR A 91 2.01 -2.85 -14.30
CA TYR A 91 3.15 -2.07 -13.81
C TYR A 91 4.44 -2.89 -13.68
N GLU A 92 4.38 -4.21 -13.90
CA GLU A 92 5.56 -5.08 -13.90
C GLU A 92 6.41 -4.82 -15.15
N GLY A 93 7.73 -4.84 -14.99
CA GLY A 93 8.72 -4.49 -16.01
C GLY A 93 8.86 -3.00 -16.30
N LYS A 94 8.08 -2.12 -15.65
CA LYS A 94 8.18 -0.67 -15.82
C LYS A 94 9.16 -0.05 -14.84
N HIS A 95 9.81 1.03 -15.27
CA HIS A 95 10.61 1.87 -14.39
C HIS A 95 9.70 2.62 -13.40
N VAL A 96 10.09 2.74 -12.12
CA VAL A 96 9.29 3.43 -11.09
C VAL A 96 8.94 4.88 -11.47
N GLY A 97 9.80 5.55 -12.24
CA GLY A 97 9.53 6.88 -12.79
C GLY A 97 8.35 6.93 -13.76
N ALA A 98 8.16 5.91 -14.60
CA ALA A 98 7.05 5.85 -15.56
C ALA A 98 5.70 5.76 -14.84
N VAL A 99 5.66 5.12 -13.67
CA VAL A 99 4.46 5.02 -12.83
C VAL A 99 4.06 6.40 -12.28
N LEU A 100 5.05 7.23 -11.94
CA LEU A 100 4.82 8.59 -11.46
C LEU A 100 4.34 9.52 -12.59
N ASP A 101 4.87 9.35 -13.79
CA ASP A 101 4.44 10.08 -14.97
C ASP A 101 2.99 9.74 -15.34
N GLU A 102 2.63 8.45 -15.32
CA GLU A 102 1.25 7.99 -15.53
C GLU A 102 0.28 8.60 -14.49
N HIS A 103 0.69 8.66 -13.22
CA HIS A 103 -0.11 9.30 -12.18
C HIS A 103 -0.27 10.82 -12.41
N HIS A 104 0.81 11.52 -12.81
CA HIS A 104 0.76 12.94 -13.12
C HIS A 104 -0.11 13.25 -14.34
N MET A 105 -0.04 12.44 -15.40
CA MET A 105 -0.91 12.57 -16.56
C MET A 105 -2.37 12.33 -16.17
N MET A 106 -2.65 11.28 -15.39
CA MET A 106 -4.00 10.95 -14.94
C MET A 106 -4.61 12.10 -14.11
N LYS A 107 -3.82 12.70 -13.21
CA LYS A 107 -4.21 13.86 -12.38
C LYS A 107 -4.50 15.11 -13.21
N LYS A 108 -3.81 15.30 -14.35
CA LYS A 108 -4.10 16.39 -15.31
C LYS A 108 -5.40 16.14 -16.08
N THR A 109 -5.67 14.91 -16.51
CA THR A 109 -6.92 14.54 -17.22
C THR A 109 -8.15 14.50 -16.32
N LEU A 110 -8.00 14.09 -15.06
CA LEU A 110 -9.08 14.11 -14.07
C LEU A 110 -9.28 15.55 -13.57
N LYS A 111 -10.15 16.31 -14.24
CA LYS A 111 -10.59 17.65 -13.79
C LYS A 111 -10.85 17.65 -12.28
N LYS A 112 -10.31 18.66 -11.57
CA LYS A 112 -10.40 19.12 -10.15
C LYS A 112 -11.39 18.47 -9.15
N ARG A 113 -12.44 17.75 -9.56
CA ARG A 113 -13.50 17.15 -8.73
C ARG A 113 -13.39 15.64 -8.51
N LYS A 114 -12.70 14.86 -9.37
CA LYS A 114 -12.50 13.41 -9.14
C LYS A 114 -11.09 13.16 -8.62
N LYS A 115 -10.97 12.81 -7.33
CA LYS A 115 -9.69 12.34 -6.77
C LYS A 115 -9.24 11.11 -7.55
N ALA A 116 -7.94 11.02 -7.86
CA ALA A 116 -7.33 9.82 -8.46
C ALA A 116 -7.74 8.56 -7.67
N PRO A 117 -7.74 7.36 -8.25
CA PRO A 117 -8.03 6.14 -7.48
C PRO A 117 -7.08 6.01 -6.28
N ALA A 118 -7.57 5.58 -5.12
CA ALA A 118 -6.73 5.42 -3.92
C ALA A 118 -5.53 4.49 -4.19
N VAL A 119 -5.74 3.47 -5.03
CA VAL A 119 -4.69 2.55 -5.49
C VAL A 119 -3.57 3.27 -6.23
N MET A 120 -3.89 4.23 -7.11
CA MET A 120 -2.90 4.98 -7.88
C MET A 120 -2.05 5.89 -6.97
N GLN A 121 -2.68 6.49 -5.94
CA GLN A 121 -1.96 7.29 -4.95
C GLN A 121 -1.05 6.43 -4.08
N ALA A 122 -1.54 5.28 -3.62
CA ALA A 122 -0.74 4.31 -2.89
C ALA A 122 0.45 3.82 -3.73
N LEU A 123 0.23 3.54 -5.02
CA LEU A 123 1.29 3.10 -5.93
C LEU A 123 2.34 4.18 -6.17
N SER A 124 1.91 5.43 -6.36
CA SER A 124 2.83 6.58 -6.53
C SER A 124 3.68 6.81 -5.28
N MET A 125 3.07 6.70 -4.09
CA MET A 125 3.80 6.81 -2.83
C MET A 125 4.83 5.69 -2.65
N ALA A 126 4.50 4.47 -3.07
CA ALA A 126 5.46 3.35 -3.07
C ALA A 126 6.63 3.62 -4.04
N ALA A 127 6.34 4.14 -5.23
CA ALA A 127 7.35 4.50 -6.24
C ALA A 127 8.25 5.65 -5.79
N GLU A 128 7.71 6.68 -5.13
CA GLU A 128 8.50 7.77 -4.53
C GLU A 128 9.45 7.25 -3.46
N GLN A 129 8.97 6.40 -2.55
CA GLN A 129 9.81 5.78 -1.52
C GLN A 129 10.91 4.92 -2.13
N ALA A 130 10.62 4.19 -3.21
CA ALA A 130 11.61 3.41 -3.94
C ALA A 130 12.71 4.32 -4.52
N LEU A 131 12.33 5.39 -5.21
CA LEU A 131 13.27 6.35 -5.80
C LEU A 131 14.20 6.96 -4.73
N VAL A 132 13.62 7.45 -3.64
CA VAL A 132 14.38 8.11 -2.57
C VAL A 132 15.32 7.12 -1.86
N SER A 133 14.87 5.90 -1.61
CA SER A 133 15.65 4.92 -0.82
C SER A 133 16.79 4.32 -1.62
N ILE A 134 16.56 3.96 -2.89
CA ILE A 134 17.62 3.44 -3.77
C ILE A 134 18.62 4.57 -4.09
N SER A 135 18.14 5.80 -4.30
CA SER A 135 19.02 6.97 -4.50
C SER A 135 19.92 7.22 -3.29
N LYS A 136 19.38 7.20 -2.06
CA LYS A 136 20.18 7.33 -0.83
C LYS A 136 21.22 6.22 -0.70
N LYS A 137 20.85 4.96 -0.98
CA LYS A 137 21.76 3.81 -0.93
C LYS A 137 22.93 3.96 -1.92
N ASN A 138 22.66 4.46 -3.12
CA ASN A 138 23.69 4.72 -4.12
C ASN A 138 24.61 5.89 -3.70
N ILE A 139 24.08 6.94 -3.06
CA ILE A 139 24.89 8.06 -2.57
C ILE A 139 25.81 7.62 -1.42
N THR A 140 25.36 6.74 -0.53
CA THR A 140 26.18 6.22 0.58
C THR A 140 27.26 5.22 0.15
N ASN A 141 27.10 4.55 -1.00
CA ASN A 141 28.11 3.63 -1.55
C ASN A 141 29.16 4.34 -2.43
N VAL A 142 29.00 5.65 -2.67
CA VAL A 142 29.92 6.46 -3.50
C VAL A 142 30.81 7.39 -2.65
N ASN A 143 30.65 7.35 -1.31
CA ASN A 143 31.56 7.95 -0.33
C ASN A 143 32.37 6.88 0.39
#